data_AF-A0A381N167-F1
#
_entry.id   AF-A0A381N167-F1
#
_cell.length_a   1.000
_cell.length_b   1.000
_cell.length_c   1.000
_cell.angle_alpha   90.00
_cell.angle_beta   90.00
_cell.angle_gamma   90.00
#
_symmetry.space_group_name_H-M   'P 1'
#
loop_
_entity.id
_entity.type
_entity.pdbx_description
1 polymer ?
#
loop_
_entity_poly.entity_id
_entity_poly.type
_entity_poly.pdbx_seq_one_letter_code
_entity_poly.pdbx_strand_id
1 'polypeptide(L)'
;MSLQTDQNGMFIYGMTHTDELSKFLQQKFPEHQIQQTYETLVEFSKDQAKLEKTSPLRMFWKHLEKVYHEGVPPLQCHRGCDHCCHTGVTCTQMEWDGIVKTTEEKGINLNEIIEKSQRTIKKVDEVLQSGKNLDQVDWHRLVINQPCPFLSDEGACQVYEDRPLDCRMVVAFRGICGSKKLEYAQRGVVIEEAVGSTVIAKLQYDATPKIKRRKFRGTQPIKLLQHWLILWRDKQKDKSKS
;
A
#
# COMPACT_ATOMS: atom_id res chain seq x y z
N MET A 1 -17.05 13.17 -1.22
CA MET A 1 -15.73 13.66 -1.72
C MET A 1 -15.91 14.86 -2.65
N SER A 2 -15.06 15.88 -2.54
CA SER A 2 -15.06 17.02 -3.47
C SER A 2 -13.92 16.85 -4.48
N LEU A 3 -14.26 16.61 -5.75
CA LEU A 3 -13.31 16.54 -6.85
C LEU A 3 -12.75 17.94 -7.11
N GLN A 4 -11.43 18.04 -7.13
CA GLN A 4 -10.71 19.26 -7.45
C GLN A 4 -10.05 19.10 -8.82
N THR A 5 -9.85 20.21 -9.52
CA THR A 5 -9.18 20.22 -10.83
C THR A 5 -8.32 21.48 -10.92
N ASP A 6 -7.08 21.30 -11.34
CA ASP A 6 -6.17 22.39 -11.69
C ASP A 6 -5.41 22.06 -12.99
N GLN A 7 -4.42 22.89 -13.33
CA GLN A 7 -3.54 22.66 -14.49
C GLN A 7 -2.75 21.34 -14.41
N ASN A 8 -2.63 20.77 -13.21
CA ASN A 8 -2.03 19.46 -12.94
C ASN A 8 -3.11 18.38 -12.74
N GLY A 9 -4.28 18.55 -13.39
CA GLY A 9 -5.34 17.56 -13.49
C GLY A 9 -6.20 17.41 -12.24
N MET A 10 -6.84 16.26 -12.11
CA MET A 10 -7.89 16.06 -11.11
C MET A 10 -7.35 15.36 -9.87
N PHE A 11 -7.89 15.72 -8.71
CA PHE A 11 -7.49 15.12 -7.44
C PHE A 11 -8.58 15.24 -6.37
N ILE A 12 -8.41 14.49 -5.27
CA ILE A 12 -9.27 14.58 -4.08
C ILE A 12 -8.40 14.98 -2.89
N TYR A 13 -8.91 15.89 -2.04
CA TYR A 13 -8.29 16.23 -0.76
C TYR A 13 -8.63 15.22 0.33
N GLY A 14 -7.64 14.94 1.16
CA GLY A 14 -7.76 14.14 2.37
C GLY A 14 -7.78 12.64 2.12
N MET A 15 -7.75 11.90 3.23
CA MET A 15 -7.98 10.46 3.24
C MET A 15 -9.45 10.18 2.90
N THR A 16 -9.71 9.38 1.88
CA THR A 16 -11.06 8.99 1.46
C THR A 16 -11.36 7.58 1.91
N HIS A 17 -12.59 7.32 2.40
CA HIS A 17 -13.04 5.95 2.63
C HIS A 17 -13.02 5.13 1.33
N THR A 18 -12.56 3.89 1.40
CA THR A 18 -12.42 2.99 0.24
C THR A 18 -13.73 2.79 -0.52
N ASP A 19 -14.87 2.75 0.18
CA ASP A 19 -16.19 2.58 -0.44
C ASP A 19 -16.63 3.82 -1.22
N GLU A 20 -16.36 5.02 -0.67
CA GLU A 20 -16.62 6.27 -1.38
C GLU A 20 -15.77 6.38 -2.64
N LEU A 21 -14.47 6.08 -2.51
CA LEU A 21 -13.54 6.06 -3.63
C LEU A 21 -13.98 5.07 -4.71
N SER A 22 -14.36 3.86 -4.32
CA SER A 22 -14.80 2.81 -5.26
C SER A 22 -16.02 3.25 -6.07
N LYS A 23 -17.04 3.81 -5.40
CA LYS A 23 -18.23 4.35 -6.07
C LYS A 23 -17.89 5.48 -7.03
N PHE A 24 -16.97 6.35 -6.63
CA PHE A 24 -16.53 7.46 -7.47
C PHE A 24 -15.77 6.99 -8.72
N LEU A 25 -14.88 6.01 -8.57
CA LEU A 25 -14.14 5.43 -9.70
C LEU A 25 -15.07 4.73 -10.70
N GLN A 26 -16.11 4.04 -10.21
CA GLN A 26 -17.15 3.45 -11.06
C GLN A 26 -17.98 4.48 -11.83
N GLN A 27 -18.20 5.67 -11.26
CA GLN A 27 -18.87 6.76 -11.97
C GLN A 27 -17.97 7.43 -13.00
N LYS A 28 -16.66 7.49 -12.73
CA LYS A 28 -15.68 8.18 -13.57
C LYS A 28 -15.27 7.35 -14.80
N PHE A 29 -15.10 6.04 -14.64
CA PHE A 29 -14.59 5.17 -15.69
C PHE A 29 -15.64 4.14 -16.12
N PRO A 30 -15.93 4.01 -17.43
CA PRO A 30 -16.80 2.96 -17.93
C PRO A 30 -16.28 1.56 -17.58
N GLU A 31 -17.20 0.62 -17.32
CA GLU A 31 -16.87 -0.76 -16.94
C GLU A 31 -15.92 -1.45 -17.93
N HIS A 32 -16.12 -1.23 -19.24
CA HIS A 32 -15.24 -1.80 -20.27
C HIS A 32 -13.79 -1.28 -20.16
N GLN A 33 -13.60 -0.01 -19.80
CA GLN A 33 -12.26 0.56 -19.61
C GLN A 33 -11.60 -0.01 -18.36
N ILE A 34 -12.36 -0.15 -17.27
CA ILE A 34 -11.89 -0.78 -16.03
C ILE A 34 -11.44 -2.22 -16.32
N GLN A 35 -12.28 -3.00 -17.02
CA GLN A 35 -11.98 -4.38 -17.36
C GLN A 35 -10.74 -4.48 -18.27
N GLN A 36 -10.66 -3.68 -19.32
CA GLN A 36 -9.52 -3.66 -20.24
C GLN A 36 -8.23 -3.26 -19.51
N THR A 37 -8.29 -2.26 -18.62
CA THR A 37 -7.14 -1.83 -17.83
C THR A 37 -6.69 -2.95 -16.90
N TYR A 38 -7.61 -3.60 -16.18
CA TYR A 38 -7.30 -4.74 -15.32
C TYR A 38 -6.58 -5.87 -16.09
N GLU A 39 -7.12 -6.28 -17.24
CA GLU A 39 -6.52 -7.33 -18.07
C GLU A 39 -5.12 -6.95 -18.53
N THR A 40 -4.98 -5.74 -19.08
CA THR A 40 -3.70 -5.18 -19.56
C THR A 40 -2.65 -5.16 -18.45
N LEU A 41 -3.01 -4.70 -17.24
CA LEU A 41 -2.07 -4.60 -16.14
C LEU A 41 -1.67 -5.96 -15.58
N VAL A 42 -2.58 -6.94 -15.55
CA VAL A 42 -2.26 -8.30 -15.13
C VAL A 42 -1.30 -8.95 -16.13
N GLU A 43 -1.57 -8.83 -17.43
CA GLU A 43 -0.72 -9.38 -18.49
C GLU A 43 0.66 -8.73 -18.48
N PHE A 44 0.71 -7.39 -18.49
CA PHE A 44 1.94 -6.60 -18.39
C PHE A 44 2.78 -7.05 -17.18
N SER A 45 2.16 -7.11 -16.00
CA SER A 45 2.87 -7.43 -14.76
C SER A 45 3.49 -8.82 -14.82
N LYS A 46 2.80 -9.80 -15.41
CA LYS A 46 3.27 -11.18 -15.49
C LYS A 46 4.35 -11.37 -16.55
N ASP A 47 4.17 -10.79 -17.72
CA ASP A 47 5.08 -11.02 -18.83
C ASP A 47 6.37 -10.23 -18.67
N GLN A 48 6.27 -8.96 -18.26
CA GLN A 48 7.46 -8.17 -17.97
C GLN A 48 8.24 -8.72 -16.78
N ALA A 49 7.57 -9.33 -15.79
CA ALA A 49 8.27 -9.91 -14.65
C ALA A 49 9.17 -11.08 -15.04
N LYS A 50 8.78 -11.87 -16.05
CA LYS A 50 9.63 -12.95 -16.60
C LYS A 50 10.85 -12.38 -17.29
N LEU A 51 10.67 -11.33 -18.10
CA LEU A 51 11.74 -10.68 -18.85
C LEU A 51 12.76 -10.02 -17.91
N GLU A 52 12.26 -9.26 -16.94
CA GLU A 52 13.03 -8.50 -15.95
C GLU A 52 13.53 -9.35 -14.77
N LYS A 53 13.20 -10.66 -14.75
CA LYS A 53 13.55 -11.60 -13.67
C LYS A 53 13.19 -11.07 -12.28
N THR A 54 12.00 -10.49 -12.14
CA THR A 54 11.49 -9.90 -10.91
C THR A 54 10.09 -10.42 -10.57
N SER A 55 9.47 -9.93 -9.50
CA SER A 55 8.10 -10.33 -9.15
C SER A 55 7.07 -9.59 -10.03
N PRO A 56 5.93 -10.22 -10.36
CA PRO A 56 4.82 -9.52 -11.01
C PRO A 56 4.37 -8.28 -10.24
N LEU A 57 4.42 -8.33 -8.90
CA LEU A 57 4.08 -7.19 -8.07
C LEU A 57 5.05 -6.00 -8.27
N ARG A 58 6.37 -6.25 -8.36
CA ARG A 58 7.35 -5.18 -8.65
C ARG A 58 7.17 -4.58 -10.04
N MET A 59 6.79 -5.39 -11.03
CA MET A 59 6.45 -4.84 -12.35
C MET A 59 5.18 -4.00 -12.33
N PHE A 60 4.17 -4.45 -11.58
CA PHE A 60 2.98 -3.65 -11.35
C PHE A 60 3.32 -2.30 -10.69
N TRP A 61 4.20 -2.29 -9.69
CA TRP A 61 4.71 -1.06 -9.06
C TRP A 61 5.42 -0.12 -10.02
N LYS A 62 6.32 -0.64 -10.86
CA LYS A 62 6.99 0.14 -11.90
C LYS A 62 5.99 0.77 -12.87
N HIS A 63 4.93 0.03 -13.23
CA HIS A 63 3.86 0.57 -14.07
C HIS A 63 3.13 1.72 -13.38
N LEU A 64 2.70 1.55 -12.13
CA LEU A 64 2.02 2.62 -11.40
C LEU A 64 2.90 3.86 -11.28
N GLU A 65 4.19 3.70 -10.96
CA GLU A 65 5.13 4.81 -10.89
C GLU A 65 5.26 5.55 -12.23
N LYS A 66 5.33 4.80 -13.34
CA LYS A 66 5.32 5.38 -14.69
C LYS A 66 4.05 6.19 -14.95
N VAL A 67 2.87 5.65 -14.60
CA VAL A 67 1.59 6.36 -14.77
C VAL A 67 1.54 7.66 -13.98
N TYR A 68 2.08 7.71 -12.76
CA TYR A 68 2.12 8.95 -12.00
C TYR A 68 3.24 9.92 -12.40
N HIS A 69 4.26 9.45 -13.11
CA HIS A 69 5.31 10.31 -13.69
C HIS A 69 4.88 10.91 -15.04
N GLU A 70 4.20 10.12 -15.88
CA GLU A 70 3.73 10.54 -17.21
C GLU A 70 2.34 11.15 -17.17
N GLY A 71 1.55 10.74 -16.18
CA GLY A 71 0.20 11.22 -15.93
C GLY A 71 0.18 12.39 -14.96
N VAL A 72 -1.05 12.81 -14.69
CA VAL A 72 -1.34 14.07 -14.04
C VAL A 72 -2.42 13.76 -12.99
N PRO A 73 -2.17 13.96 -11.68
CA PRO A 73 -1.11 14.77 -11.07
C PRO A 73 0.25 14.08 -10.86
N PRO A 74 1.37 14.84 -11.00
CA PRO A 74 2.71 14.30 -10.83
C PRO A 74 3.03 13.98 -9.37
N LEU A 75 3.41 12.74 -9.11
CA LEU A 75 3.84 12.28 -7.79
C LEU A 75 5.01 13.14 -7.26
N GLN A 76 4.89 13.63 -6.01
CA GLN A 76 5.97 14.35 -5.32
C GLN A 76 6.66 13.50 -4.26
N CYS A 77 6.29 12.22 -4.12
CA CYS A 77 7.01 11.33 -3.23
C CYS A 77 8.43 11.11 -3.77
N HIS A 78 9.42 11.57 -3.02
CA HIS A 78 10.84 11.41 -3.29
C HIS A 78 11.58 11.19 -1.98
N ARG A 79 12.86 10.82 -2.06
CA ARG A 79 13.72 10.69 -0.87
C ARG A 79 13.69 12.01 -0.08
N GLY A 80 13.35 11.94 1.21
CA GLY A 80 13.22 13.10 2.10
C GLY A 80 11.83 13.75 2.15
N CYS A 81 10.84 13.25 1.39
CA CYS A 81 9.44 13.62 1.59
C CYS A 81 8.74 12.56 2.45
N ASP A 82 8.32 12.94 3.66
CA ASP A 82 7.71 12.05 4.65
C ASP A 82 6.24 12.39 4.98
N HIS A 83 5.64 13.31 4.22
CA HIS A 83 4.30 13.85 4.48
C HIS A 83 3.25 12.74 4.67
N CYS A 84 3.11 11.84 3.69
CA CYS A 84 2.16 10.72 3.78
C CYS A 84 2.66 9.55 4.64
N CYS A 85 3.95 9.54 5.04
CA CYS A 85 4.54 8.50 5.88
C CYS A 85 4.15 8.61 7.36
N HIS A 86 3.16 9.45 7.69
CA HIS A 86 2.58 9.58 9.03
C HIS A 86 1.11 9.15 9.09
N THR A 87 0.62 8.51 8.03
CA THR A 87 -0.70 7.86 8.00
C THR A 87 -0.58 6.41 8.47
N GLY A 88 -1.71 5.80 8.88
CA GLY A 88 -1.76 4.34 8.97
C GLY A 88 -1.70 3.75 7.58
N VAL A 89 -0.72 2.88 7.33
CA VAL A 89 -0.58 2.20 6.04
C VAL A 89 -1.04 0.76 6.19
N THR A 90 -1.95 0.36 5.31
CA THR A 90 -2.40 -1.03 5.20
C THR A 90 -1.84 -1.69 3.95
N CYS A 91 -1.64 -3.00 4.02
CA CYS A 91 -1.28 -3.79 2.84
C CYS A 91 -1.81 -5.22 2.94
N THR A 92 -1.94 -5.86 1.79
CA THR A 92 -2.23 -7.29 1.67
C THR A 92 -1.01 -8.13 2.03
N GLN A 93 -1.21 -9.45 2.13
CA GLN A 93 -0.11 -10.38 2.37
C GLN A 93 0.92 -10.38 1.25
N MET A 94 0.50 -10.35 -0.02
CA MET A 94 1.42 -10.36 -1.16
C MET A 94 2.33 -9.12 -1.16
N GLU A 95 1.79 -7.96 -0.78
CA GLU A 95 2.56 -6.73 -0.64
C GLU A 95 3.53 -6.81 0.55
N TRP A 96 3.07 -7.34 1.69
CA TRP A 96 3.92 -7.58 2.85
C TRP A 96 5.10 -8.51 2.53
N ASP A 97 4.85 -9.60 1.80
CA ASP A 97 5.90 -10.53 1.38
C ASP A 97 6.94 -9.82 0.48
N GLY A 98 6.51 -8.87 -0.35
CA GLY A 98 7.40 -7.99 -1.13
C GLY A 98 8.25 -7.06 -0.26
N ILE A 99 7.65 -6.48 0.79
CA ILE A 99 8.38 -5.68 1.79
C ILE A 99 9.43 -6.53 2.51
N VAL A 100 9.06 -7.71 3.01
CA VAL A 100 10.01 -8.61 3.70
C VAL A 100 11.18 -8.96 2.79
N LYS A 101 10.90 -9.33 1.53
CA LYS A 101 11.95 -9.61 0.55
C LYS A 101 12.88 -8.41 0.34
N THR A 102 12.33 -7.20 0.30
CA THR A 102 13.12 -5.97 0.18
C THR A 102 13.99 -5.73 1.40
N THR A 103 13.48 -5.99 2.59
CA THR A 103 14.27 -5.87 3.81
C THR A 103 15.42 -6.88 3.84
N GLU A 104 15.20 -8.09 3.35
CA GLU A 104 16.26 -9.10 3.20
C GLU A 104 17.31 -8.65 2.17
N GLU A 105 16.88 -8.21 0.97
CA GLU A 105 17.75 -7.74 -0.10
C GLU A 105 18.60 -6.52 0.30
N LYS A 106 18.06 -5.63 1.14
CA LYS A 106 18.74 -4.41 1.61
C LYS A 106 19.44 -4.55 2.96
N GLY A 107 19.39 -5.74 3.59
CA GLY A 107 19.98 -5.96 4.92
C GLY A 107 19.30 -5.15 6.04
N ILE A 108 18.02 -4.81 5.90
CA ILE A 108 17.25 -4.08 6.91
C ILE A 108 16.79 -5.07 7.99
N ASN A 109 17.14 -4.82 9.25
CA ASN A 109 16.76 -5.67 10.37
C ASN A 109 15.32 -5.37 10.84
N LEU A 110 14.39 -6.27 10.55
CA LEU A 110 12.99 -6.13 10.97
C LEU A 110 12.81 -6.10 12.51
N ASN A 111 13.71 -6.67 13.29
CA ASN A 111 13.64 -6.55 14.76
C ASN A 111 13.92 -5.12 15.22
N GLU A 112 14.88 -4.42 14.59
CA GLU A 112 15.15 -3.01 14.86
C GLU A 112 13.98 -2.13 14.43
N ILE A 113 13.33 -2.45 13.30
CA ILE A 113 12.10 -1.76 12.86
C ILE A 113 10.98 -1.91 13.91
N ILE A 114 10.79 -3.11 14.46
CA ILE A 114 9.83 -3.36 15.55
C ILE A 114 10.18 -2.55 16.79
N GLU A 115 11.47 -2.53 17.16
CA GLU A 115 11.96 -1.81 18.34
C GLU A 115 11.71 -0.30 18.23
N LYS A 116 12.09 0.31 17.09
CA LYS A 116 11.81 1.73 16.80
C LYS A 116 10.30 2.03 16.76
N SER A 117 9.48 1.04 16.40
CA SER A 117 8.02 1.18 16.26
C SER A 117 7.22 0.73 17.50
N GLN A 118 7.87 0.44 18.63
CA GLN A 118 7.23 -0.20 19.80
C GLN A 118 5.93 0.48 20.24
N ARG A 119 5.86 1.82 20.18
CA ARG A 119 4.66 2.56 20.56
C ARG A 119 3.44 2.22 19.69
N THR A 120 3.62 2.17 18.37
CA THR A 120 2.51 1.87 17.44
C THR A 120 2.20 0.39 17.40
N ILE A 121 3.22 -0.46 17.52
CA ILE A 121 3.08 -1.92 17.70
C ILE A 121 2.22 -2.22 18.92
N LYS A 122 2.53 -1.62 20.08
CA LYS A 122 1.76 -1.82 21.33
C LYS A 122 0.29 -1.44 21.17
N LYS A 123 0.00 -0.28 20.57
CA LYS A 123 -1.39 0.15 20.31
C LYS A 123 -2.17 -0.87 19.46
N VAL A 124 -1.52 -1.39 18.42
CA VAL A 124 -2.14 -2.39 17.53
C VAL A 124 -2.34 -3.70 18.27
N ASP A 125 -1.35 -4.15 19.03
CA ASP A 125 -1.40 -5.38 19.82
C ASP A 125 -2.53 -5.34 20.87
N GLU A 126 -2.69 -4.22 21.59
CA GLU A 126 -3.78 -3.99 22.54
C GLU A 126 -5.15 -4.12 21.88
N VAL A 127 -5.32 -3.57 20.66
CA VAL A 127 -6.57 -3.71 19.90
C VAL A 127 -6.81 -5.15 19.49
N LEU A 128 -5.79 -5.86 19.00
CA LEU A 128 -5.89 -7.27 18.62
C LEU A 128 -6.27 -8.17 19.81
N GLN A 129 -5.82 -7.82 21.02
CA GLN A 129 -6.12 -8.55 22.25
C GLN A 129 -7.43 -8.11 22.93
N SER A 130 -8.04 -7.00 22.48
CA SER A 130 -9.21 -6.42 23.15
C SER A 130 -10.53 -7.18 22.93
N GLY A 131 -10.55 -8.19 22.05
CA GLY A 131 -11.78 -8.93 21.69
C GLY A 131 -12.80 -8.12 20.87
N LYS A 132 -12.45 -6.88 20.47
CA LYS A 132 -13.31 -6.04 19.61
C LYS A 132 -13.46 -6.65 18.22
N ASN A 133 -14.57 -6.32 17.57
CA ASN A 133 -14.71 -6.58 16.14
C ASN A 133 -13.69 -5.74 15.36
N LEU A 134 -12.69 -6.40 14.77
CA LEU A 134 -11.60 -5.77 14.04
C LEU A 134 -12.06 -5.04 12.76
N ASP A 135 -13.23 -5.39 12.22
CA ASP A 135 -13.82 -4.75 11.05
C ASP A 135 -14.37 -3.36 11.38
N GLN A 136 -14.62 -3.06 12.66
CA GLN A 136 -15.10 -1.76 13.14
C GLN A 136 -13.97 -0.84 13.63
N VAL A 137 -12.72 -1.32 13.59
CA VAL A 137 -11.57 -0.53 14.04
C VAL A 137 -11.16 0.43 12.94
N ASP A 138 -11.13 1.72 13.26
CA ASP A 138 -10.48 2.72 12.43
C ASP A 138 -8.95 2.59 12.57
N TRP A 139 -8.39 1.69 11.78
CA TRP A 139 -6.96 1.39 11.77
C TRP A 139 -6.10 2.58 11.36
N HIS A 140 -6.59 3.44 10.46
CA HIS A 140 -5.87 4.65 10.07
C HIS A 140 -5.72 5.61 11.26
N ARG A 141 -6.82 5.86 11.98
CA ARG A 141 -6.82 6.77 13.14
C ARG A 141 -6.04 6.23 14.34
N LEU A 142 -5.91 4.91 14.47
CA LEU A 142 -5.16 4.27 15.56
C LEU A 142 -3.68 4.70 15.58
N VAL A 143 -3.07 4.85 14.41
CA VAL A 143 -1.63 5.12 14.24
C VAL A 143 -1.33 6.43 13.49
N ILE A 144 -2.35 7.25 13.21
CA ILE A 144 -2.16 8.55 12.57
C ILE A 144 -1.20 9.46 13.35
N ASN A 145 -0.48 10.33 12.64
CA ASN A 145 0.56 11.22 13.19
C ASN A 145 1.73 10.47 13.86
N GLN A 146 1.90 9.19 13.58
CA GLN A 146 3.07 8.42 13.99
C GLN A 146 3.84 8.03 12.72
N PRO A 147 5.18 8.06 12.77
CA PRO A 147 5.98 7.69 11.60
C PRO A 147 5.71 6.22 11.23
N CYS A 148 5.66 5.97 9.92
CA CYS A 148 5.65 4.64 9.34
C CYS A 148 6.84 3.83 9.89
N PRO A 149 6.68 2.53 10.18
CA PRO A 149 7.77 1.70 10.67
C PRO A 149 9.02 1.70 9.77
N PHE A 150 8.84 1.91 8.46
CA PHE A 150 9.92 1.91 7.47
C PHE A 150 10.39 3.32 7.08
N LEU A 151 10.00 4.36 7.82
CA LEU A 151 10.53 5.70 7.64
C LEU A 151 11.87 5.81 8.38
N SER A 152 12.94 6.14 7.66
CA SER A 152 14.25 6.37 8.27
C SER A 152 14.30 7.69 9.04
N ASP A 153 15.34 7.85 9.87
CA ASP A 153 15.57 9.08 10.64
C ASP A 153 15.86 10.28 9.73
N GLU A 154 16.29 10.07 8.48
CA GLU A 154 16.44 11.13 7.45
C GLU A 154 15.16 11.40 6.64
N GLY A 155 14.03 10.82 7.04
CA GLY A 155 12.75 11.00 6.32
C GLY A 155 12.68 10.23 4.99
N ALA A 156 13.47 9.16 4.83
CA ALA A 156 13.45 8.33 3.63
C ALA A 156 12.73 6.99 3.86
N CYS A 157 11.86 6.59 2.94
CA CYS A 157 11.24 5.27 2.98
C CYS A 157 12.28 4.18 2.67
N GLN A 158 12.53 3.28 3.62
CA GLN A 158 13.53 2.21 3.46
C GLN A 158 13.07 1.13 2.46
N VAL A 159 11.76 1.04 2.20
CA VAL A 159 11.13 0.04 1.31
C VAL A 159 10.42 0.71 0.12
N TYR A 160 10.94 1.85 -0.35
CA TYR A 160 10.30 2.71 -1.35
C TYR A 160 9.82 1.96 -2.61
N GLU A 161 10.62 1.06 -3.16
CA GLU A 161 10.33 0.32 -4.39
C GLU A 161 9.19 -0.70 -4.22
N ASP A 162 9.03 -1.22 -3.00
CA ASP A 162 7.98 -2.18 -2.62
C ASP A 162 6.95 -1.57 -1.67
N ARG A 163 6.82 -0.22 -1.67
CA ARG A 163 5.78 0.47 -0.89
C ARG A 163 4.38 -0.05 -1.30
N PRO A 164 3.47 -0.28 -0.33
CA PRO A 164 2.12 -0.76 -0.61
C PRO A 164 1.33 0.11 -1.57
N LEU A 165 0.28 -0.47 -2.17
CA LEU A 165 -0.69 0.26 -2.98
C LEU A 165 -1.28 1.45 -2.21
N ASP A 166 -1.56 1.29 -0.91
CA ASP A 166 -2.07 2.37 -0.05
C ASP A 166 -1.13 3.59 -0.05
N CYS A 167 0.19 3.38 0.04
CA CYS A 167 1.21 4.42 -0.08
C CYS A 167 1.35 5.01 -1.49
N ARG A 168 0.89 4.31 -2.53
CA ARG A 168 0.95 4.78 -3.93
C ARG A 168 -0.28 5.57 -4.30
N MET A 169 -1.41 5.25 -3.70
CA MET A 169 -2.68 5.92 -3.97
C MET A 169 -2.92 7.13 -3.05
N VAL A 170 -2.37 7.14 -1.83
CA VAL A 170 -2.38 8.30 -0.92
C VAL A 170 -0.98 8.91 -0.90
N VAL A 171 -0.80 10.02 -1.61
CA VAL A 171 0.52 10.64 -1.77
C VAL A 171 0.46 12.15 -1.63
N ALA A 172 1.60 12.75 -1.33
CA ALA A 172 1.79 14.17 -1.54
C ALA A 172 1.88 14.44 -3.06
N PHE A 173 1.02 15.31 -3.56
CA PHE A 173 1.22 15.99 -4.85
C PHE A 173 1.52 17.47 -4.58
N ARG A 174 1.83 18.23 -5.63
CA ARG A 174 1.77 19.70 -5.63
C ARG A 174 2.50 20.41 -4.48
N GLY A 175 3.72 19.96 -4.13
CA GLY A 175 4.55 20.62 -3.10
C GLY A 175 4.08 20.42 -1.66
N ILE A 176 3.12 19.52 -1.41
CA ILE A 176 2.57 19.27 -0.08
C ILE A 176 3.58 18.58 0.86
N CYS A 177 4.75 18.15 0.35
CA CYS A 177 5.85 17.63 1.17
C CYS A 177 6.29 18.60 2.29
N GLY A 178 6.10 19.92 2.14
CA GLY A 178 6.41 20.89 3.20
C GLY A 178 5.32 21.03 4.28
N SER A 179 4.14 20.44 4.08
CA SER A 179 3.05 20.48 5.06
C SER A 179 3.23 19.38 6.10
N LYS A 180 2.78 19.62 7.34
CA LYS A 180 2.61 18.56 8.37
C LYS A 180 1.14 18.15 8.57
N LYS A 181 0.23 18.79 7.83
CA LYS A 181 -1.22 18.58 7.92
C LYS A 181 -1.64 17.44 7.00
N LEU A 182 -1.84 16.26 7.57
CA LEU A 182 -2.21 15.03 6.83
C LEU A 182 -3.54 15.14 6.08
N GLU A 183 -4.42 16.05 6.49
CA GLU A 183 -5.64 16.39 5.74
C GLU A 183 -5.35 16.95 4.34
N TYR A 184 -4.10 17.38 4.07
CA TYR A 184 -3.66 17.83 2.75
C TYR A 184 -3.08 16.69 1.89
N ALA A 185 -3.02 15.45 2.38
CA ALA A 185 -2.72 14.30 1.52
C ALA A 185 -3.75 14.23 0.37
N GLN A 186 -3.31 13.80 -0.82
CA GLN A 186 -4.13 13.83 -2.03
C GLN A 186 -4.14 12.48 -2.76
N ARG A 187 -5.14 12.29 -3.63
CA ARG A 187 -5.27 11.13 -4.54
C ARG A 187 -5.39 11.58 -6.00
N GLY A 188 -4.76 10.86 -6.93
CA GLY A 188 -4.61 11.27 -8.34
C GLY A 188 -5.77 10.87 -9.23
N VAL A 189 -6.66 9.99 -8.76
CA VAL A 189 -7.86 9.54 -9.47
C VAL A 189 -7.53 9.04 -10.89
N VAL A 190 -6.53 8.19 -11.03
CA VAL A 190 -6.21 7.52 -12.30
C VAL A 190 -6.94 6.17 -12.38
N ILE A 191 -7.12 5.62 -13.59
CA ILE A 191 -7.87 4.37 -13.78
C ILE A 191 -7.17 3.18 -13.12
N GLU A 192 -5.84 3.25 -12.99
CA GLU A 192 -5.01 2.26 -12.31
C GLU A 192 -5.30 2.19 -10.81
N GLU A 193 -5.72 3.30 -10.18
CA GLU A 193 -6.21 3.27 -8.79
C GLU A 193 -7.49 2.42 -8.66
N ALA A 194 -8.32 2.37 -9.72
CA ALA A 194 -9.57 1.63 -9.70
C ALA A 194 -9.38 0.11 -9.78
N VAL A 195 -8.32 -0.33 -10.44
CA VAL A 195 -8.06 -1.77 -10.66
C VAL A 195 -6.97 -2.33 -9.76
N GLY A 196 -6.18 -1.49 -9.08
CA GLY A 196 -4.96 -1.93 -8.42
C GLY A 196 -5.15 -3.02 -7.36
N SER A 197 -6.20 -2.93 -6.54
CA SER A 197 -6.52 -3.98 -5.57
C SER A 197 -6.89 -5.31 -6.23
N THR A 198 -7.64 -5.25 -7.34
CA THR A 198 -8.05 -6.42 -8.13
C THR A 198 -6.86 -7.05 -8.87
N VAL A 199 -5.94 -6.23 -9.40
CA VAL A 199 -4.69 -6.70 -9.99
C VAL A 199 -3.87 -7.47 -8.96
N ILE A 200 -3.65 -6.91 -7.77
CA ILE A 200 -2.91 -7.58 -6.68
C ILE A 200 -3.58 -8.89 -6.29
N ALA A 201 -4.91 -8.90 -6.13
CA ALA A 201 -5.66 -10.11 -5.81
C ALA A 201 -5.46 -11.19 -6.90
N LYS A 202 -5.48 -10.81 -8.18
CA LYS A 202 -5.23 -11.73 -9.29
C LYS A 202 -3.82 -12.29 -9.29
N LEU A 203 -2.81 -11.43 -9.10
CA LEU A 203 -1.41 -11.85 -8.99
C LEU A 203 -1.22 -12.84 -7.83
N GLN A 204 -1.86 -12.57 -6.69
CA GLN A 204 -1.83 -13.47 -5.53
C GLN A 204 -2.52 -14.81 -5.79
N TYR A 205 -3.70 -14.78 -6.43
CA TYR A 205 -4.39 -16.00 -6.81
C TYR A 205 -3.53 -16.89 -7.73
N ASP A 206 -2.89 -16.27 -8.72
CA ASP A 206 -2.03 -16.97 -9.69
C ASP A 206 -0.80 -17.59 -9.00
N ALA A 207 -0.17 -16.86 -8.06
CA ALA A 207 0.95 -17.34 -7.25
C ALA A 207 0.53 -18.41 -6.22
N THR A 208 -0.74 -18.48 -5.83
CA THR A 208 -1.22 -19.46 -4.85
C THR A 208 -1.25 -20.88 -5.46
N PRO A 209 -0.66 -21.89 -4.78
CA PRO A 209 -0.70 -23.28 -5.24
C PRO A 209 -2.13 -23.76 -5.52
N LYS A 210 -2.34 -24.50 -6.62
CA LYS A 210 -3.69 -24.92 -7.08
C LYS A 210 -4.54 -25.53 -5.96
N ILE A 211 -3.95 -26.39 -5.13
CA ILE A 211 -4.60 -27.05 -3.97
C ILE A 211 -5.10 -26.07 -2.89
N LYS A 212 -4.53 -24.87 -2.80
CA LYS A 212 -4.89 -23.82 -1.83
C LYS A 212 -5.84 -22.77 -2.43
N ARG A 213 -5.99 -22.71 -3.77
CA ARG A 213 -6.82 -21.70 -4.46
C ARG A 213 -8.29 -21.73 -4.04
N ARG A 214 -8.84 -22.89 -3.67
CA ARG A 214 -10.21 -23.01 -3.13
C ARG A 214 -10.47 -22.21 -1.84
N LYS A 215 -9.40 -21.84 -1.11
CA LYS A 215 -9.49 -21.02 0.10
C LYS A 215 -9.34 -19.52 -0.19
N PHE A 216 -9.05 -19.14 -1.43
CA PHE A 216 -8.93 -17.75 -1.83
C PHE A 216 -10.33 -17.15 -2.00
N ARG A 217 -10.64 -16.10 -1.24
CA ARG A 217 -11.96 -15.44 -1.20
C ARG A 217 -11.96 -14.08 -1.90
N GLY A 218 -11.08 -13.87 -2.88
CA GLY A 218 -10.86 -12.56 -3.48
C GLY A 218 -9.72 -11.81 -2.77
N THR A 219 -9.90 -10.52 -2.49
CA THR A 219 -8.90 -9.72 -1.78
C THR A 219 -8.62 -10.32 -0.40
N GLN A 220 -7.33 -10.56 -0.10
CA GLN A 220 -6.95 -10.98 1.24
C GLN A 220 -7.22 -9.86 2.25
N PRO A 221 -7.39 -10.20 3.54
CA PRO A 221 -7.48 -9.19 4.59
C PRO A 221 -6.28 -8.23 4.52
N ILE A 222 -6.57 -6.95 4.36
CA ILE A 222 -5.58 -5.89 4.54
C ILE A 222 -5.29 -5.72 6.02
N LYS A 223 -4.04 -5.48 6.36
CA LYS A 223 -3.61 -5.23 7.75
C LYS A 223 -2.67 -4.05 7.78
N LEU A 224 -2.64 -3.34 8.90
CA LEU A 224 -1.60 -2.34 9.16
C LEU A 224 -0.21 -2.97 9.07
N LEU A 225 0.78 -2.20 8.63
CA LEU A 225 2.19 -2.62 8.67
C LEU A 225 2.62 -3.09 10.07
N GLN A 226 2.16 -2.41 11.12
CA GLN A 226 2.38 -2.80 12.51
C GLN A 226 1.81 -4.19 12.84
N HIS A 227 0.62 -4.51 12.34
CA HIS A 227 0.02 -5.84 12.53
C HIS A 227 0.84 -6.90 11.78
N TRP A 228 1.28 -6.61 10.55
CA TRP A 228 2.18 -7.52 9.84
C TRP A 228 3.51 -7.76 10.56
N LEU A 229 4.10 -6.73 11.16
CA LEU A 229 5.30 -6.84 11.98
C LEU A 229 5.07 -7.73 13.22
N ILE A 230 3.92 -7.63 13.88
CA ILE A 230 3.51 -8.51 14.98
C ILE A 230 3.45 -9.97 14.50
N LEU A 231 2.74 -10.23 13.41
CA LEU A 231 2.60 -11.57 12.83
C LEU A 231 3.96 -12.16 12.43
N TRP A 232 4.83 -11.35 11.84
CA TRP A 232 6.19 -11.76 11.48
C TRP A 232 6.99 -12.13 12.73
N ARG A 233 7.00 -11.28 13.76
CA ARG A 233 7.70 -11.49 15.03
C ARG A 233 7.27 -12.80 15.69
N ASP A 234 5.97 -13.01 15.79
CA ASP A 234 5.41 -14.17 16.50
C ASP A 234 5.73 -15.46 15.74
N LYS A 235 5.70 -15.43 14.40
CA LYS A 235 6.17 -16.55 13.56
C LYS A 235 7.66 -16.86 13.77
N GLN A 236 8.52 -15.86 13.98
CA GLN A 236 9.95 -16.12 14.27
C GLN A 236 10.13 -16.76 15.66
N LYS A 237 9.35 -16.35 16.66
CA LYS A 237 9.37 -16.96 18.00
C LYS A 237 8.97 -18.43 17.95
N ASP A 238 7.96 -18.78 17.17
CA ASP A 238 7.52 -20.18 17.03
C ASP A 238 8.58 -21.05 16.36
N LYS A 239 9.28 -20.52 15.34
CA LYS A 239 10.42 -21.22 14.72
C LYS A 239 11.58 -21.43 15.69
N SER A 240 11.85 -20.48 16.58
CA SER A 240 12.94 -20.61 17.57
C SER A 240 12.65 -21.65 18.67
N LYS A 241 11.40 -22.07 18.81
CA LYS A 241 10.95 -23.09 19.79
C LYS A 241 10.85 -24.50 19.18
N SER A 242 10.96 -24.63 17.85
CA SER A 242 10.90 -25.88 17.10
C SER A 242 12.29 -26.35 16.70
#